data_AF-A0A3M1J2D7-F1
#
_entry.id   AF-A0A3M1J2D7-F1
#
_cell.length_a   1.000
_cell.length_b   1.000
_cell.length_c   1.000
_cell.angle_alpha   90.00
_cell.angle_beta   90.00
_cell.angle_gamma   90.00
#
_symmetry.space_group_name_H-M   'P 1'
#
loop_
_entity.id
_entity.type
_entity.pdbx_description
1 polymer ?
#
loop_
_entity_poly.entity_id
_entity_poly.type
_entity_poly.pdbx_seq_one_letter_code
_entity_poly.pdbx_strand_id
1 'polypeptide(L)'
;MAISRSDVRTLTRRSMEMGARVLRGTLHIDADGIRIGDTDLAAWLAEYAGHEFMLVAATVGRSVVESDLKSCNICGRDYTGDHCPHCAEARARLRGN
;
A
#
# COMPACT_ATOMS: atom_id res chain seq x y z
N MET A 1 5.30 -0.19 -1.87
CA MET A 1 4.92 -1.62 -1.84
C MET A 1 3.73 -1.78 -0.92
N ALA A 2 2.74 -2.56 -1.34
CA ALA A 2 1.57 -2.90 -0.53
C ALA A 2 1.74 -4.28 0.09
N ILE A 3 1.31 -4.45 1.34
CA ILE A 3 1.28 -5.75 1.99
C ILE A 3 0.01 -6.48 1.56
N SER A 4 0.15 -7.78 1.29
CA SER A 4 -1.00 -8.62 0.90
C SER A 4 -2.05 -8.65 2.03
N ARG A 5 -3.33 -8.80 1.68
CA ARG A 5 -4.40 -8.89 2.68
C ARG A 5 -4.22 -10.08 3.64
N SER A 6 -3.62 -11.18 3.19
CA SER A 6 -3.30 -12.35 4.01
C SER A 6 -2.19 -12.05 5.02
N ASP A 7 -1.14 -11.36 4.60
CA ASP A 7 -0.03 -10.99 5.49
C ASP A 7 -0.47 -9.95 6.51
N VAL A 8 -1.31 -8.98 6.10
CA VAL A 8 -1.94 -8.03 7.04
C VAL A 8 -2.76 -8.77 8.09
N ARG A 9 -3.58 -9.75 7.69
CA ARG A 9 -4.35 -10.56 8.65
C ARG A 9 -3.45 -11.31 9.63
N THR A 10 -2.33 -11.85 9.14
CA THR A 10 -1.34 -12.54 9.98
C THR A 10 -0.66 -11.57 10.96
N LEU A 11 -0.24 -10.39 10.48
CA LEU A 11 0.37 -9.35 11.29
C LEU A 11 -0.59 -8.87 12.38
N THR A 12 -1.84 -8.55 12.01
CA THR A 12 -2.87 -8.13 12.98
C THR A 12 -3.04 -9.15 14.10
N ARG A 13 -3.17 -10.44 13.75
CA ARG A 13 -3.33 -11.50 14.75
C ARG A 13 -2.13 -11.57 15.70
N ARG A 14 -0.91 -11.61 15.16
CA ARG A 14 0.32 -11.73 15.96
C ARG A 14 0.54 -10.52 16.87
N SER A 15 0.28 -9.31 16.36
CA SER A 15 0.36 -8.08 17.15
C SER A 15 -0.61 -8.12 18.33
N MET A 16 -1.86 -8.55 18.11
CA MET A 16 -2.85 -8.68 19.18
C MET A 16 -2.47 -9.76 20.21
N GLU A 17 -1.90 -10.88 19.77
CA GLU A 17 -1.37 -11.93 20.67
C GLU A 17 -0.23 -11.42 21.57
N MET A 18 0.52 -10.40 21.13
CA MET A 18 1.56 -9.74 21.91
C MET A 18 1.04 -8.58 22.78
N GLY A 19 -0.28 -8.35 22.80
CA GLY A 19 -0.90 -7.24 23.55
C GLY A 19 -0.85 -5.89 22.83
N ALA A 20 -0.41 -5.84 21.56
CA ALA A 20 -0.47 -4.60 20.78
C ALA A 20 -1.88 -4.37 20.22
N ARG A 21 -2.25 -3.09 20.09
CA ARG A 21 -3.47 -2.68 19.38
C ARG A 21 -3.13 -2.33 17.93
N VAL A 22 -4.01 -2.72 17.02
CA VAL A 22 -3.81 -2.54 15.58
C VAL A 22 -4.96 -1.72 15.02
N LEU A 23 -4.63 -0.58 14.40
CA LEU A 23 -5.56 0.17 13.56
C LEU A 23 -5.41 -0.25 12.11
N ARG A 24 -6.54 -0.59 11.48
CA ARG A 24 -6.61 -0.94 10.06
C ARG A 24 -7.85 -0.31 9.44
N GLY A 25 -7.64 0.40 8.35
CA GLY A 25 -8.71 1.07 7.62
C GLY A 25 -8.17 1.88 6.46
N THR A 26 -9.05 2.62 5.80
CA THR A 26 -8.66 3.64 4.84
C THR A 26 -8.11 4.84 5.60
N LEU A 27 -6.94 5.33 5.18
CA LEU A 27 -6.37 6.56 5.70
C LEU A 27 -7.08 7.75 5.06
N HIS A 28 -7.70 8.58 5.89
CA HIS A 28 -8.29 9.86 5.51
C HIS A 28 -7.49 10.98 6.17
N ILE A 29 -7.08 11.96 5.38
CA ILE A 29 -6.38 13.15 5.85
C ILE A 29 -7.14 14.34 5.26
N ASP A 30 -7.66 15.17 6.13
CA ASP A 30 -8.43 16.36 5.78
C ASP A 30 -8.11 17.51 6.76
N ALA A 31 -8.89 18.58 6.71
CA ALA A 31 -8.70 19.74 7.59
C ALA A 31 -9.08 19.46 9.05
N ASP A 32 -9.94 18.48 9.30
CA ASP A 32 -10.43 18.11 10.63
C ASP A 32 -9.47 17.13 11.34
N GLY A 33 -8.63 16.43 10.58
CA GLY A 33 -7.50 15.68 11.13
C GLY A 33 -7.10 14.45 10.32
N ILE A 34 -6.60 13.44 11.04
CA ILE A 34 -6.16 12.16 10.47
C ILE A 34 -7.03 11.04 11.03
N ARG A 35 -7.68 10.28 10.15
CA ARG A 35 -8.55 9.16 10.51
C ARG A 35 -8.13 7.89 9.80
N ILE A 36 -8.27 6.75 10.49
CA ILE A 36 -8.10 5.41 9.91
C ILE A 36 -9.43 4.67 10.07
N GLY A 37 -10.16 4.50 8.95
CA GLY A 37 -11.57 4.11 9.02
C GLY A 37 -12.36 5.12 9.85
N ASP A 38 -13.03 4.65 10.89
CA ASP A 38 -13.81 5.49 11.81
C ASP A 38 -13.03 5.97 13.04
N THR A 39 -11.75 5.61 13.15
CA THR A 39 -10.92 5.99 14.30
C THR A 39 -10.17 7.29 14.02
N ASP A 40 -10.32 8.26 14.92
CA ASP A 40 -9.45 9.43 14.98
C ASP A 40 -8.06 9.04 15.49
N LEU A 41 -7.02 9.29 14.69
CA LEU A 41 -5.68 8.84 14.99
C LEU A 41 -5.07 9.61 16.18
N ALA A 42 -5.38 10.90 16.31
CA ALA A 42 -4.82 11.72 17.40
C ALA A 42 -5.39 11.27 18.75
N ALA A 43 -6.70 11.06 18.83
CA ALA A 43 -7.35 10.54 20.04
C ALA A 43 -6.82 9.15 20.42
N TRP A 44 -6.60 8.26 19.44
CA TRP A 44 -6.05 6.94 19.68
C TRP A 44 -4.60 6.97 20.16
N LEU A 45 -3.77 7.85 19.59
CA LEU A 45 -2.37 8.03 20.02
C LEU A 45 -2.24 8.68 21.40
N ALA A 46 -3.21 9.51 21.80
CA ALA A 46 -3.22 10.14 23.12
C ALA A 46 -3.24 9.12 24.27
N GLU A 47 -3.80 7.92 24.04
CA GLU A 47 -3.77 6.81 24.99
C GLU A 47 -2.35 6.31 25.31
N TYR A 48 -1.37 6.61 24.45
CA TYR A 48 0.03 6.22 24.58
C TYR A 48 0.95 7.38 24.99
N ALA A 49 0.40 8.56 25.28
CA ALA A 49 1.18 9.73 25.65
C ALA A 49 2.06 9.45 26.88
N GLY A 50 3.35 9.78 26.78
CA GLY A 50 4.33 9.55 27.86
C GLY A 50 4.94 8.14 27.90
N HIS A 51 4.57 7.25 26.97
CA HIS A 51 5.17 5.93 26.82
C HIS A 51 6.09 5.85 25.60
N GLU A 52 7.04 4.91 25.63
CA GLU A 52 7.76 4.50 24.42
C GLU A 52 6.77 3.81 23.47
N PHE A 53 6.73 4.26 22.22
CA PHE A 53 5.69 3.91 21.27
C PHE A 53 6.27 3.58 19.88
N MET A 54 5.69 2.59 19.21
CA MET A 54 6.06 2.14 17.87
C MET A 54 4.83 2.14 16.95
N LEU A 55 4.91 2.81 15.81
CA LEU A 55 3.89 2.81 14.76
C LEU A 55 4.40 2.12 13.50
N VAL A 56 3.69 1.10 13.04
CA VAL A 56 3.95 0.46 11.75
C VAL A 56 2.83 0.83 10.79
N ALA A 57 3.18 1.54 9.70
CA ALA A 57 2.24 1.94 8.66
C ALA A 57 2.60 1.27 7.33
N ALA A 58 1.61 0.70 6.66
CA ALA A 58 1.79 0.09 5.34
C ALA A 58 0.51 0.21 4.51
N THR A 59 0.66 0.34 3.19
CA THR A 59 -0.49 0.24 2.28
C THR A 59 -0.95 -1.21 2.19
N VAL A 60 -2.27 -1.44 2.17
CA VAL A 60 -2.87 -2.78 2.10
C VAL A 60 -3.46 -2.99 0.72
N GLY A 61 -3.06 -4.06 0.03
CA GLY A 61 -3.50 -4.27 -1.34
C GLY A 61 -2.98 -5.57 -1.93
N ARG A 62 -3.07 -5.67 -3.26
CA ARG A 62 -2.27 -6.67 -3.96
C ARG A 62 -0.82 -6.21 -3.81
N SER A 63 0.01 -7.01 -3.14
CA SER A 63 1.44 -6.83 -3.25
C SER A 63 1.76 -6.91 -4.74
N VAL A 64 2.35 -5.87 -5.31
CA VAL A 64 2.99 -5.99 -6.63
C VAL A 64 4.17 -6.89 -6.35
N VAL A 65 3.93 -8.19 -6.38
CA VAL A 65 4.98 -9.19 -6.37
C VAL A 65 5.80 -8.88 -7.61
N GLU A 66 7.13 -9.00 -7.55
CA GLU A 66 7.97 -8.90 -8.75
C GLU A 66 7.48 -9.79 -9.91
N SER A 67 6.58 -10.75 -9.68
CA SER A 67 5.87 -11.50 -10.73
C SER A 67 4.95 -10.67 -11.64
N ASP A 68 4.57 -9.45 -11.25
CA ASP A 68 3.81 -8.53 -12.12
C ASP A 68 4.74 -7.66 -12.98
N LEU A 69 6.05 -7.64 -12.69
CA LEU A 69 7.07 -7.09 -13.58
C LEU A 69 7.32 -8.10 -14.70
N LYS A 70 6.83 -7.77 -15.89
CA LYS A 70 7.11 -8.50 -17.12
C LYS A 70 8.21 -7.75 -17.85
N SER A 71 9.19 -8.45 -18.41
CA SER A 71 10.11 -7.84 -19.38
C SER A 71 9.47 -7.81 -20.76
N CYS A 72 9.58 -6.69 -21.47
CA CYS A 72 9.01 -6.56 -22.80
C CYS A 72 9.85 -7.32 -23.83
N ASN A 73 9.26 -8.28 -24.54
CA ASN A 73 9.94 -9.02 -25.61
C ASN A 73 10.31 -8.18 -26.85
N ILE A 74 9.94 -6.90 -26.89
CA ILE A 74 10.23 -5.97 -28.01
C ILE A 74 11.36 -5.01 -27.65
N CYS A 75 11.30 -4.39 -26.48
CA CYS A 75 12.27 -3.35 -26.09
C CYS A 75 13.10 -3.69 -24.85
N GLY A 76 12.87 -4.86 -24.23
CA GLY A 76 13.64 -5.35 -23.08
C GLY A 76 13.38 -4.61 -21.76
N ARG A 77 12.54 -3.57 -21.73
CA ARG A 77 12.21 -2.86 -20.49
C ARG A 77 11.21 -3.65 -19.66
N ASP A 78 11.39 -3.58 -18.35
CA ASP A 78 10.40 -4.09 -17.40
C ASP A 78 9.19 -3.17 -17.34
N TYR A 79 8.01 -3.77 -17.23
CA TYR A 79 6.74 -3.07 -17.16
C TYR A 79 5.74 -3.85 -16.32
N THR A 80 4.72 -3.14 -15.84
CA THR A 80 3.56 -3.71 -15.15
C THR A 80 2.30 -3.51 -16.01
N GLY A 81 1.33 -4.42 -15.88
CA GLY A 81 0.07 -4.39 -16.64
C GLY A 81 0.03 -5.33 -17.85
N ASP A 82 -0.97 -5.15 -18.71
CA ASP A 82 -1.24 -6.07 -19.83
C ASP A 82 -0.32 -5.84 -21.03
N HIS A 83 0.16 -4.61 -21.22
CA HIS A 83 0.96 -4.22 -22.38
C HIS A 83 2.11 -3.29 -21.98
N CYS A 84 3.25 -3.40 -22.67
CA CYS A 84 4.39 -2.50 -22.45
C CYS A 84 4.02 -1.06 -22.86
N PRO A 85 4.01 -0.09 -21.91
CA PRO A 85 3.57 1.27 -22.18
C PRO A 85 4.50 1.98 -23.17
N HIS A 86 5.81 1.72 -23.09
CA HIS A 86 6.79 2.33 -23.99
C HIS A 86 6.60 1.87 -25.45
N CYS A 87 6.31 0.60 -25.69
CA CYS A 87 6.03 0.11 -27.04
C CYS A 87 4.65 0.56 -27.53
N ALA A 88 3.66 0.63 -26.64
CA ALA A 88 2.34 1.14 -26.97
C ALA A 88 2.40 2.62 -27.39
N GLU A 89 3.11 3.45 -26.63
CA GLU A 89 3.31 4.87 -26.94
C GLU A 89 4.11 5.06 -28.23
N ALA A 90 5.20 4.31 -28.43
CA ALA A 90 5.96 4.35 -29.69
C ALA A 90 5.07 3.98 -30.89
N ARG A 91 4.22 2.96 -30.77
CA ARG A 91 3.25 2.60 -31.82
C ARG A 91 2.19 3.68 -32.03
N ALA A 92 1.69 4.32 -30.96
CA ALA A 92 0.73 5.41 -31.07
C ALA A 92 1.33 6.61 -31.81
N ARG A 93 2.58 6.97 -31.51
CA ARG A 93 3.34 8.01 -32.22
C ARG A 93 3.54 7.67 -33.69
N LEU A 94 3.88 6.42 -34.00
CA LEU A 94 4.05 5.94 -35.39
C LEU A 94 2.72 5.86 -36.17
N ARG A 95 1.59 5.69 -35.47
CA ARG A 95 0.25 5.67 -36.07
C ARG A 95 -0.37 7.05 -36.24
N GLY A 96 0.23 8.09 -35.64
CA GLY A 96 -0.05 9.50 -35.89
C GLY A 96 -1.53 9.86 -36.02
N ASN A 97 -2.19 10.19 -34.90
CA ASN A 97 -3.53 10.81 -34.85
C ASN A 97 -4.63 10.12 -35.68
#